data_AF-P85234-F1
#
_entry.id   AF-P85234-F1
#
_cell.length_a   1.000
_cell.length_b   1.000
_cell.length_c   1.000
_cell.angle_alpha   90.00
_cell.angle_beta   90.00
_cell.angle_gamma   90.00
#
_symmetry.space_group_name_H-M   'P 1'
#
loop_
_entity.id
_entity.type
_entity.pdbx_description
1 polymer ?
#
loop_
_entity_poly.entity_id
_entity_poly.type
_entity_poly.pdbx_seq_one_letter_code
_entity_poly.pdbx_strand_id
1 'polypeptide(L)' 'GIPCAESCVWIPCTVTALLGCSCSNNVCYN' A
#
# COMPACT_ATOMS: atom_id res chain seq x y z
N GLY A 1 0.78 -6.90 6.55
CA GLY A 1 1.49 -6.96 7.84
C GLY A 1 2.02 -5.59 8.24
N ILE A 2 3.10 -5.14 7.60
CA ILE A 2 3.78 -3.87 7.90
C ILE A 2 3.34 -2.76 6.94
N PRO A 3 3.25 -1.50 7.37
CA PRO A 3 2.94 -0.40 6.47
C PRO A 3 4.09 -0.17 5.48
N CYS A 4 3.79 -0.10 4.19
CA CYS A 4 4.76 0.09 3.11
C CYS A 4 5.14 1.55 2.87
N ALA A 5 4.76 2.46 3.78
CA ALA A 5 4.93 3.90 3.64
C ALA A 5 4.28 4.50 2.37
N GLU A 6 3.24 3.85 1.84
CA GLU A 6 2.42 4.32 0.73
C GLU A 6 0.95 4.37 1.17
N SER A 7 0.21 5.37 0.71
CA SER A 7 -1.22 5.55 1.03
C SER A 7 -2.06 5.19 -0.18
N CYS A 8 -3.19 4.52 0.05
CA CYS A 8 -4.10 4.09 -1.00
C CYS A 8 -5.42 4.90 -1.07
N VAL A 9 -5.42 6.13 -0.56
CA VAL A 9 -6.62 7.00 -0.51
C VAL A 9 -6.98 7.55 -1.88
N TRP A 10 -5.98 8.06 -2.61
CA TRP A 10 -6.17 8.79 -3.87
C TRP A 10 -5.52 8.09 -5.06
N ILE A 11 -4.57 7.22 -4.78
CA ILE A 11 -3.83 6.44 -5.77
C ILE A 11 -3.77 4.99 -5.28
N PRO A 12 -3.73 3.98 -6.17
CA PRO A 12 -3.47 2.63 -5.74
C PRO A 12 -2.05 2.49 -5.20
N CYS A 13 -1.76 1.36 -4.54
CA CYS A 13 -0.42 1.03 -4.07
C CYS A 13 0.54 0.75 -5.24
N THR A 14 0.79 1.72 -6.11
CA THR A 14 1.45 1.51 -7.41
C THR A 14 2.93 1.22 -7.28
N VAL A 15 3.62 1.91 -6.38
CA VAL A 15 5.05 1.70 -6.17
C VAL A 15 5.25 0.44 -5.34
N THR A 16 4.43 0.23 -4.31
CA THR A 16 4.65 -0.84 -3.35
C THR A 16 3.93 -2.15 -3.68
N ALA A 17 2.98 -2.17 -4.63
CA ALA A 17 2.37 -3.43 -5.10
C ALA A 17 3.41 -4.37 -5.73
N LEU A 18 4.47 -3.84 -6.35
CA LEU A 18 5.59 -4.65 -6.85
C LEU A 18 6.33 -5.39 -5.73
N LEU A 19 6.23 -4.90 -4.50
CA LEU A 19 6.82 -5.51 -3.31
C LEU A 19 5.85 -6.45 -2.57
N GLY A 20 4.63 -6.65 -3.08
CA GLY A 20 3.59 -7.45 -2.43
C GLY A 20 2.65 -6.67 -1.51
N CYS A 21 2.75 -5.33 -1.48
CA CYS A 21 1.87 -4.52 -0.66
C CYS A 21 0.43 -4.46 -1.20
N SER A 22 -0.52 -4.45 -0.29
CA SER A 22 -1.96 -4.38 -0.55
C SER A 22 -2.60 -3.24 0.24
N CYS A 23 -3.62 -2.60 -0.32
CA CYS A 23 -4.34 -1.54 0.36
C CYS A 23 -5.20 -2.10 1.49
N SER A 24 -5.01 -1.59 2.70
CA SER A 24 -5.87 -1.88 3.85
C SER A 24 -6.01 -0.63 4.71
N ASN A 25 -7.24 -0.27 5.09
CA ASN A 25 -7.50 0.93 5.90
C ASN A 25 -6.77 2.19 5.37
N ASN A 26 -6.86 2.43 4.06
CA ASN A 26 -6.33 3.61 3.39
C ASN A 26 -4.80 3.72 3.35
N VAL A 27 -4.08 2.72 3.85
CA VAL A 27 -2.61 2.62 3.82
C VAL A 27 -2.23 1.30 3.13
N CYS A 28 -1.12 1.29 2.42
CA CYS A 28 -0.59 0.10 1.77
C CYS A 28 0.21 -0.71 2.80
N TYR A 29 -0.09 -2.00 2.94
CA TYR A 29 0.55 -2.92 3.86
C TYR A 29 1.06 -4.16 3.14
N ASN A 30 2.25 -4.66 3.50
CA ASN A 30 2.77 -5.96 3.10
C ASN A 30 2.52 -7.00 4.18
#